data_AF-A0A1B6GF64-F1
#
_entry.id   AF-A0A1B6GF64-F1
#
_cell.length_a   1.000
_cell.length_b   1.000
_cell.length_c   1.000
_cell.angle_alpha   90.00
_cell.angle_beta   90.00
_cell.angle_gamma   90.00
#
_symmetry.space_group_name_H-M   'P 1'
#
loop_
_entity.id
_entity.type
_entity.pdbx_description
1 polymer ?
#
loop_
_entity_poly.entity_id
_entity_poly.type
_entity_poly.pdbx_seq_one_letter_code
_entity_poly.pdbx_strand_id
1 'polypeptide(L)'
;MDLIEFCKKCRRRAFEVYSSAVCRNRKIFLLLVVLFPFLYYLWSRLMLSMQPARGLWDDHPAFYLLEYSLENKLMMLQKSVDEFNANIQHEPLNPDENPFLPFVGNGLFGVVIKQDSVIYLRKDRVLTLPLNYHPIVWVEFELMSKTARALDYVNGVAHTVSCYMNNICITSQYYAHRTLPNIFIQDIEVVNPASYNAKVYLSREAFNQDSWAQVEVGSVKLTKSDVGARNGSEEYDTVIGPVINEFDEFYVSIIAMRIPTHFYVKPKSKTSLQILTAICES
;
A
#
# COMPACT_ATOMS: atom_id res chain seq x y z
N MET A 1 58.75 -50.81 -31.16
CA MET A 1 58.61 -50.64 -29.69
C MET A 1 57.23 -50.05 -29.48
N ASP A 2 56.27 -50.91 -29.15
CA ASP A 2 54.86 -50.62 -29.36
C ASP A 2 54.30 -49.65 -28.32
N LEU A 3 53.55 -48.65 -28.77
CA LEU A 3 52.89 -47.62 -27.96
C LEU A 3 52.05 -48.23 -26.82
N ILE A 4 51.52 -49.44 -27.06
CA ILE A 4 50.69 -50.20 -26.14
C ILE A 4 51.50 -50.72 -24.93
N GLU A 5 52.75 -51.14 -25.13
CA GLU A 5 53.63 -51.55 -24.03
C GLU A 5 54.07 -50.36 -23.19
N PHE A 6 54.32 -49.20 -23.82
CA PHE A 6 54.65 -47.97 -23.12
C PHE A 6 53.49 -47.48 -22.24
N CYS A 7 52.26 -47.47 -22.77
CA CYS A 7 51.06 -47.13 -21.98
C CYS A 7 50.79 -48.09 -20.82
N LYS A 8 50.99 -49.40 -21.01
CA LYS A 8 50.87 -50.38 -19.91
C LYS A 8 51.92 -50.15 -18.82
N LYS A 9 53.15 -49.79 -19.19
CA LYS A 9 54.25 -49.52 -18.25
C LYS A 9 54.04 -48.22 -17.48
N CYS A 10 53.52 -47.17 -18.13
CA CYS A 10 53.15 -45.91 -17.48
C CYS A 10 51.96 -46.07 -16.53
N ARG A 11 50.94 -46.85 -16.90
CA ARG A 11 49.78 -47.12 -16.02
C ARG A 11 50.17 -47.90 -14.76
N ARG A 12 51.08 -48.87 -14.87
CA ARG A 12 51.61 -49.60 -13.70
C ARG A 12 52.44 -48.71 -12.77
N ARG A 13 53.32 -47.86 -13.32
CA ARG A 13 54.11 -46.92 -12.51
C ARG A 13 53.24 -45.86 -11.81
N ALA A 14 52.20 -45.34 -12.46
CA ALA A 14 51.28 -44.40 -11.84
C ALA A 14 50.51 -45.05 -10.67
N PHE A 15 50.09 -46.31 -10.82
CA PHE A 15 49.38 -47.06 -9.77
C PHE A 15 50.29 -47.42 -8.59
N GLU A 16 51.55 -47.78 -8.83
CA GLU A 16 52.54 -48.07 -7.78
C GLU A 16 52.91 -46.83 -6.98
N VAL A 17 53.10 -45.67 -7.64
CA VAL A 17 53.35 -44.38 -6.97
C VAL A 17 52.13 -43.96 -6.15
N TYR A 18 50.92 -44.12 -6.67
CA TYR A 18 49.68 -43.82 -5.94
C TYR A 18 49.51 -44.73 -4.71
N SER A 19 49.79 -46.03 -4.84
CA SER A 19 49.68 -46.99 -3.73
C SER A 19 50.72 -46.74 -2.62
N SER A 20 51.93 -46.33 -2.98
CA SER A 20 53.02 -46.10 -2.02
C SER A 20 52.87 -44.78 -1.25
N ALA A 21 52.26 -43.76 -1.85
CA ALA A 21 51.91 -42.49 -1.19
C ALA A 21 50.72 -42.66 -0.23
N VAL A 22 49.69 -43.42 -0.63
CA VAL A 22 48.51 -43.72 0.20
C VAL A 22 48.87 -44.59 1.42
N CYS A 23 49.83 -45.51 1.29
CA CYS A 23 50.28 -46.34 2.41
C CYS A 23 51.16 -45.61 3.43
N ARG A 24 51.89 -44.55 3.03
CA ARG A 24 52.79 -43.81 3.93
C ARG A 24 52.04 -42.83 4.83
N ASN A 25 50.98 -42.22 4.31
CA ASN A 25 50.21 -41.18 4.99
C ASN A 25 48.77 -41.62 5.31
N ARG A 26 48.57 -42.91 5.65
CA ARG A 26 47.25 -43.47 6.00
C ARG A 26 46.50 -42.66 7.06
N LYS A 27 47.22 -42.08 8.02
CA LYS A 27 46.64 -41.20 9.05
C LYS A 27 46.10 -39.89 8.48
N ILE A 28 46.79 -39.30 7.50
CA ILE A 28 46.36 -38.06 6.85
C ILE A 28 45.18 -38.33 5.91
N PHE A 29 45.20 -39.46 5.20
CA PHE A 29 44.08 -39.86 4.34
C PHE A 29 42.81 -40.12 5.18
N LEU A 30 42.92 -40.85 6.29
CA LEU A 30 41.79 -41.04 7.21
C LEU A 30 41.30 -39.73 7.83
N LEU A 31 42.22 -38.82 8.19
CA LEU A 31 41.86 -37.51 8.71
C LEU A 31 41.10 -36.70 7.67
N LEU A 32 41.54 -36.67 6.40
CA LEU A 32 40.82 -36.00 5.33
C LEU A 32 39.43 -36.61 5.07
N VAL A 33 39.31 -37.94 5.09
CA VAL A 33 38.02 -38.64 4.90
C VAL A 33 37.02 -38.32 6.01
N VAL A 34 37.47 -38.02 7.23
CA VAL A 34 36.58 -37.60 8.34
C VAL A 34 36.34 -36.09 8.32
N LEU A 35 37.37 -35.30 8.02
CA LEU A 35 37.33 -33.84 8.08
C LEU A 35 36.51 -33.24 6.94
N PHE A 36 36.54 -33.84 5.74
CA PHE A 36 35.77 -33.36 4.58
C PHE A 36 34.25 -33.40 4.79
N PRO A 37 33.63 -34.52 5.22
CA PRO A 37 32.19 -34.54 5.50
C PRO A 37 31.83 -33.67 6.71
N PHE A 38 32.72 -33.55 7.71
CA PHE A 38 32.50 -32.65 8.85
C PHE A 38 32.49 -31.18 8.42
N LEU A 39 33.47 -30.75 7.61
CA LEU A 39 33.51 -29.40 7.05
C LEU A 39 32.36 -29.15 6.07
N TYR A 40 31.97 -30.13 5.26
CA TYR A 40 30.80 -30.02 4.39
C TYR A 40 29.51 -29.81 5.20
N TYR A 41 29.34 -30.57 6.28
CA TYR A 41 28.21 -30.43 7.19
C TYR A 41 28.20 -29.07 7.91
N LEU A 42 29.36 -28.61 8.40
CA LEU A 42 29.49 -27.29 9.02
C LEU A 42 29.23 -26.16 8.03
N TRP A 43 29.80 -26.25 6.83
CA TRP A 43 29.64 -25.28 5.75
C TRP A 43 28.18 -25.17 5.31
N SER A 44 27.49 -26.32 5.17
CA SER A 44 26.06 -26.34 4.87
C SER A 44 25.24 -25.63 5.95
N ARG A 45 25.51 -25.88 7.24
CA ARG A 45 24.79 -25.20 8.34
C ARG A 45 25.14 -23.72 8.47
N LEU A 46 26.39 -23.33 8.24
CA LEU A 46 26.80 -21.93 8.22
C LEU A 46 26.18 -21.18 7.03
N MET A 47 26.14 -21.79 5.84
CA MET A 47 25.45 -21.20 4.68
C MET A 47 23.94 -21.10 4.91
N LEU A 48 23.30 -22.09 5.52
CA LEU A 48 21.89 -22.00 5.91
C LEU A 48 21.63 -20.93 6.98
N SER A 49 22.59 -20.66 7.86
CA SER A 49 22.48 -19.63 8.90
C SER A 49 22.83 -18.22 8.41
N MET A 50 23.67 -18.09 7.38
CA MET A 50 24.03 -16.81 6.75
C MET A 50 23.14 -16.44 5.57
N GLN A 51 22.31 -17.37 5.11
CA GLN A 51 21.18 -17.03 4.26
C GLN A 51 20.19 -16.21 5.10
N PRO A 52 19.89 -14.95 4.71
CA PRO A 52 18.79 -14.22 5.34
C PRO A 52 17.57 -15.12 5.24
N ALA A 53 16.85 -15.32 6.36
CA ALA A 53 15.72 -16.25 6.47
C ALA A 53 14.93 -16.30 5.16
N ARG A 54 15.24 -17.31 4.33
CA ARG A 54 14.51 -17.58 3.09
C ARG A 54 13.21 -18.23 3.53
N GLY A 55 12.32 -17.40 4.06
CA GLY A 55 10.91 -17.73 4.08
C GLY A 55 10.54 -18.08 2.64
N LEU A 56 9.96 -19.26 2.44
CA LEU A 56 8.91 -19.59 1.46
C LEU A 56 8.70 -18.62 0.25
N TRP A 57 9.73 -18.23 -0.48
CA TRP A 57 9.64 -17.37 -1.66
C TRP A 57 10.75 -17.76 -2.62
N ASP A 58 10.49 -18.68 -3.58
CA ASP A 58 11.44 -18.84 -4.70
C ASP A 58 10.87 -19.38 -6.02
N ASP A 59 9.54 -19.44 -6.22
CA ASP A 59 9.00 -19.84 -7.56
C ASP A 59 7.72 -19.11 -8.01
N HIS A 60 7.18 -18.17 -7.21
CA HIS A 60 6.03 -17.39 -7.65
C HIS A 60 6.50 -16.08 -8.30
N PRO A 61 6.10 -15.79 -9.56
CA PRO A 61 6.41 -14.50 -10.17
C PRO A 61 5.86 -13.40 -9.26
N ALA A 62 6.60 -12.30 -9.07
CA ALA A 62 6.21 -11.19 -8.19
C ALA A 62 4.77 -10.68 -8.41
N PHE A 63 4.22 -10.90 -9.62
CA PHE A 63 2.83 -10.67 -9.98
C PHE A 63 1.82 -11.51 -9.18
N TYR A 64 2.09 -12.80 -8.94
CA TYR A 64 1.21 -13.67 -8.16
C TYR A 64 1.15 -13.24 -6.69
N LEU A 65 2.28 -12.79 -6.13
CA LEU A 65 2.34 -12.27 -4.77
C LEU A 65 1.54 -10.99 -4.60
N LEU A 66 1.58 -10.12 -5.62
CA LEU A 66 0.81 -8.88 -5.67
C LEU A 66 -0.69 -9.15 -5.63
N GLU A 67 -1.15 -10.09 -6.46
CA GLU A 67 -2.55 -10.49 -6.54
C GLU A 67 -3.01 -11.18 -5.26
N TYR A 68 -2.24 -12.14 -4.76
CA TYR A 68 -2.54 -12.80 -3.49
C TYR A 68 -2.66 -11.80 -2.32
N SER A 69 -1.78 -10.81 -2.25
CA SER A 69 -1.79 -9.81 -1.18
C SER A 69 -3.02 -8.92 -1.24
N LEU A 70 -3.42 -8.50 -2.44
CA LEU A 70 -4.64 -7.73 -2.68
C LEU A 70 -5.87 -8.55 -2.29
N GLU A 71 -6.00 -9.77 -2.79
CA GLU A 71 -7.14 -10.66 -2.51
C GLU A 71 -7.27 -10.96 -1.01
N ASN A 72 -6.15 -11.25 -0.34
CA ASN A 72 -6.14 -11.48 1.10
C ASN A 72 -6.62 -10.24 1.90
N LYS A 73 -6.38 -9.03 1.39
CA LYS A 73 -6.91 -7.80 1.99
C LYS A 73 -8.40 -7.61 1.70
N LEU A 74 -8.86 -7.97 0.50
CA LEU A 74 -10.27 -7.88 0.11
C LEU A 74 -11.14 -8.96 0.76
N MET A 75 -10.54 -10.05 1.23
CA MET A 75 -11.23 -11.17 1.88
C MET A 75 -12.09 -10.74 3.08
N MET A 76 -11.75 -9.62 3.73
CA MET A 76 -12.57 -9.04 4.82
C MET A 76 -13.95 -8.55 4.35
N LEU A 77 -14.08 -8.17 3.07
CA LEU A 77 -15.32 -7.71 2.45
C LEU A 77 -16.05 -8.82 1.69
N GLN A 78 -15.39 -9.96 1.45
CA GLN A 78 -15.95 -11.05 0.64
C GLN A 78 -17.31 -11.52 1.16
N LYS A 79 -17.44 -11.69 2.48
CA LYS A 79 -18.72 -12.06 3.10
C LYS A 79 -19.83 -11.05 2.78
N SER A 80 -19.52 -9.75 2.82
CA SER A 80 -20.49 -8.71 2.48
C SER A 80 -20.86 -8.74 1.00
N VAL A 81 -19.92 -9.08 0.12
CA VAL A 81 -20.20 -9.26 -1.32
C VAL A 81 -21.12 -10.46 -1.56
N ASP A 82 -20.85 -11.58 -0.91
CA ASP A 82 -21.66 -12.80 -1.04
C ASP A 82 -23.13 -12.57 -0.56
N GLU A 83 -23.32 -11.65 0.40
CA GLU A 83 -24.62 -11.21 0.90
C GLU A 83 -25.24 -10.03 0.09
N PHE A 84 -24.63 -9.63 -1.03
CA PHE A 84 -25.01 -8.45 -1.84
C PHE A 84 -25.01 -7.11 -1.08
N ASN A 85 -24.28 -7.06 0.03
CA ASN A 85 -24.10 -5.89 0.90
C ASN A 85 -22.85 -5.07 0.55
N ALA A 86 -22.02 -5.54 -0.39
CA ALA A 86 -20.88 -4.79 -0.90
C ALA A 86 -20.64 -5.06 -2.40
N ASN A 87 -19.92 -4.15 -3.05
CA ASN A 87 -19.42 -4.32 -4.41
C ASN A 87 -17.90 -4.11 -4.42
N ILE A 88 -17.17 -4.98 -5.13
CA ILE A 88 -15.72 -4.87 -5.34
C ILE A 88 -15.47 -4.65 -6.83
N GLN A 89 -14.53 -3.77 -7.13
CA GLN A 89 -14.11 -3.41 -8.48
C GLN A 89 -12.59 -3.38 -8.55
N HIS A 90 -12.00 -4.24 -9.38
CA HIS A 90 -10.57 -4.25 -9.65
C HIS A 90 -10.18 -3.21 -10.70
N GLU A 91 -8.92 -2.78 -10.66
CA GLU A 91 -8.29 -1.94 -11.68
C GLU A 91 -7.09 -2.70 -12.29
N PRO A 92 -7.19 -3.20 -13.54
CA PRO A 92 -8.34 -3.15 -14.46
C PRO A 92 -9.51 -4.05 -14.03
N LEU A 93 -10.70 -3.74 -14.55
CA LEU A 93 -11.95 -4.44 -14.24
C LEU A 93 -11.91 -5.91 -14.69
N ASN A 94 -12.33 -6.83 -13.82
CA ASN A 94 -12.51 -8.24 -14.19
C ASN A 94 -13.81 -8.43 -14.98
N PRO A 95 -13.92 -9.48 -15.83
CA PRO A 95 -15.07 -9.66 -16.72
C PRO A 95 -16.40 -9.87 -15.98
N ASP A 96 -16.38 -10.39 -14.75
CA ASP A 96 -17.57 -10.69 -13.95
C ASP A 96 -17.94 -9.54 -12.98
N GLU A 97 -17.24 -8.41 -13.05
CA GLU A 97 -17.43 -7.28 -12.13
C GLU A 97 -18.24 -6.14 -12.72
N ASN A 98 -18.99 -5.47 -11.85
CA ASN A 98 -19.76 -4.30 -12.24
C ASN A 98 -18.93 -3.01 -12.08
N PRO A 99 -18.92 -2.11 -13.08
CA PRO A 99 -18.15 -0.86 -13.03
C PRO A 99 -18.85 0.23 -12.20
N PHE A 100 -19.41 -0.10 -11.03
CA PHE A 100 -20.06 0.88 -10.17
C PHE A 100 -19.02 1.70 -9.41
N LEU A 101 -19.04 3.01 -9.65
CA LEU A 101 -18.15 3.93 -8.95
C LEU A 101 -18.53 3.98 -7.46
N PRO A 102 -17.57 3.76 -6.54
CA PRO A 102 -17.83 3.89 -5.12
C PRO A 102 -18.18 5.34 -4.81
N PHE A 103 -19.20 5.53 -3.98
CA PHE A 103 -19.66 6.85 -3.56
C PHE A 103 -20.01 6.82 -2.08
N VAL A 104 -19.70 7.90 -1.37
CA VAL A 104 -20.03 8.08 0.04
C VAL A 104 -20.73 9.41 0.25
N GLY A 105 -21.74 9.41 1.11
CA GLY A 105 -22.50 10.61 1.45
C GLY A 105 -23.40 10.39 2.64
N ASN A 106 -23.81 11.48 3.28
CA ASN A 106 -24.67 11.47 4.46
C ASN A 106 -25.98 12.25 4.25
N GLY A 107 -26.25 12.64 3.01
CA GLY A 107 -27.42 13.43 2.62
C GLY A 107 -27.21 14.94 2.72
N LEU A 108 -26.15 15.45 3.36
CA LEU A 108 -25.76 16.86 3.25
C LEU A 108 -24.81 17.07 2.07
N PHE A 109 -23.80 16.21 1.99
CA PHE A 109 -22.88 16.18 0.87
C PHE A 109 -22.59 14.74 0.45
N GLY A 110 -21.97 14.61 -0.72
CA GLY A 110 -21.50 13.34 -1.25
C GLY A 110 -20.23 13.49 -2.07
N VAL A 111 -19.43 12.43 -2.09
CA VAL A 111 -18.16 12.37 -2.80
C VAL A 111 -18.06 11.02 -3.49
N VAL A 112 -17.79 11.03 -4.80
CA VAL A 112 -17.43 9.82 -5.55
C VAL A 112 -15.97 9.50 -5.25
N ILE A 113 -15.58 8.26 -5.11
CA ILE A 113 -14.19 7.89 -4.79
C ILE A 113 -13.39 7.72 -6.07
N LYS A 114 -12.81 8.83 -6.56
CA LYS A 114 -12.00 8.91 -7.78
C LYS A 114 -11.08 10.14 -7.74
N GLN A 115 -10.04 10.20 -8.59
CA GLN A 115 -8.95 11.16 -8.39
C GLN A 115 -9.33 12.63 -8.54
N ASP A 116 -10.12 12.91 -9.55
CA ASP A 116 -10.66 14.22 -9.90
C ASP A 116 -12.04 14.47 -9.26
N SER A 117 -12.38 13.76 -8.18
CA SER A 117 -13.69 13.90 -7.56
C SER A 117 -13.89 15.24 -6.89
N VAL A 118 -15.07 15.79 -7.13
CA VAL A 118 -15.59 17.00 -6.48
C VAL A 118 -16.56 16.63 -5.36
N ILE A 119 -16.84 17.58 -4.49
CA ILE A 119 -17.90 17.45 -3.48
C ILE A 119 -19.23 17.85 -4.14
N TYR A 120 -20.27 17.07 -3.90
CA TYR A 120 -21.64 17.42 -4.28
C TYR A 120 -22.42 17.79 -3.03
N LEU A 121 -23.03 18.98 -3.02
CA LEU A 121 -23.89 19.46 -1.94
C LEU A 121 -25.36 19.14 -2.23
N ARG A 122 -26.14 18.98 -1.16
CA ARG A 122 -27.59 18.77 -1.25
C ARG A 122 -28.27 20.05 -1.66
N LYS A 123 -29.04 19.97 -2.74
CA LYS A 123 -30.09 20.92 -3.10
C LYS A 123 -31.44 20.20 -2.96
N ASP A 124 -32.34 20.77 -2.17
CA ASP A 124 -33.66 20.20 -1.88
C ASP A 124 -33.60 18.74 -1.37
N ARG A 125 -33.80 17.77 -2.27
CA ARG A 125 -33.82 16.33 -1.98
C ARG A 125 -32.71 15.55 -2.65
N VAL A 126 -31.83 16.20 -3.41
CA VAL A 126 -30.82 15.53 -4.26
C VAL A 126 -29.44 16.19 -4.14
N LEU A 127 -28.38 15.41 -4.29
CA LEU A 127 -26.99 15.88 -4.28
C LEU A 127 -26.58 16.30 -5.69
N THR A 128 -26.89 17.53 -6.09
CA THR A 128 -26.71 17.98 -7.48
C THR A 128 -25.77 19.16 -7.64
N LEU A 129 -25.41 19.85 -6.56
CA LEU A 129 -24.64 21.08 -6.65
C LEU A 129 -23.15 20.78 -6.52
N PRO A 130 -22.35 20.84 -7.60
CA PRO A 130 -20.93 20.56 -7.53
C PRO A 130 -20.18 21.72 -6.88
N LEU A 131 -19.29 21.38 -5.97
CA LEU A 131 -18.35 22.27 -5.33
C LEU A 131 -16.96 21.88 -5.86
N ASN A 132 -16.31 22.76 -6.61
CA ASN A 132 -15.04 22.53 -7.31
C ASN A 132 -13.83 22.45 -6.36
N TYR A 133 -13.95 21.62 -5.33
CA TYR A 133 -12.93 21.30 -4.36
C TYR A 133 -12.74 19.79 -4.34
N HIS A 134 -11.48 19.35 -4.31
CA HIS A 134 -11.10 17.94 -4.38
C HIS A 134 -10.65 17.43 -3.01
N PRO A 135 -11.51 16.70 -2.25
CA PRO A 135 -11.21 16.35 -0.87
C PRO A 135 -10.33 15.10 -0.74
N ILE A 136 -10.21 14.30 -1.81
CA ILE A 136 -9.53 13.00 -1.75
C ILE A 136 -8.02 13.17 -1.83
N VAL A 137 -7.33 12.55 -0.88
CA VAL A 137 -5.87 12.46 -0.86
C VAL A 137 -5.45 11.12 -1.45
N TRP A 138 -4.70 11.17 -2.54
CA TRP A 138 -4.11 10.01 -3.19
C TRP A 138 -2.82 9.63 -2.51
N VAL A 139 -2.59 8.32 -2.44
CA VAL A 139 -1.45 7.74 -1.75
C VAL A 139 -0.75 6.82 -2.72
N GLU A 140 0.48 7.19 -3.07
CA GLU A 140 1.26 6.51 -4.09
C GLU A 140 2.58 6.01 -3.52
N PHE A 141 3.05 4.91 -4.08
CA PHE A 141 4.37 4.35 -3.80
C PHE A 141 5.04 4.03 -5.13
N GLU A 142 6.34 4.29 -5.25
CA GLU A 142 7.11 4.20 -6.51
C GLU A 142 7.40 2.75 -6.95
N LEU A 143 6.36 1.91 -7.03
CA LEU A 143 6.43 0.54 -7.57
C LEU A 143 5.13 0.23 -8.32
N MET A 144 5.16 -0.83 -9.12
CA MET A 144 3.91 -1.35 -9.70
C MET A 144 2.96 -1.82 -8.60
N SER A 145 1.70 -1.46 -8.77
CA SER A 145 0.60 -1.81 -7.88
C SER A 145 -0.53 -2.51 -8.62
N LYS A 146 -1.33 -3.25 -7.85
CA LYS A 146 -2.71 -3.58 -8.21
C LYS A 146 -3.62 -2.90 -7.21
N THR A 147 -4.70 -2.32 -7.72
CA THR A 147 -5.69 -1.60 -6.93
C THR A 147 -7.05 -2.23 -7.10
N ALA A 148 -7.82 -2.26 -6.02
CA ALA A 148 -9.25 -2.52 -6.03
C ALA A 148 -9.96 -1.47 -5.21
N ARG A 149 -11.16 -1.11 -5.65
CA ARG A 149 -12.09 -0.28 -4.89
C ARG A 149 -13.26 -1.13 -4.45
N ALA A 150 -13.76 -0.88 -3.26
CA ALA A 150 -14.93 -1.56 -2.75
C ALA A 150 -15.88 -0.57 -2.07
N LEU A 151 -17.17 -0.86 -2.10
CA LEU A 151 -18.19 -0.10 -1.41
C LEU A 151 -19.00 -1.05 -0.53
N ASP A 152 -18.97 -0.81 0.78
CA ASP A 152 -19.85 -1.48 1.74
C ASP A 152 -21.13 -0.65 1.90
N TYR A 153 -22.25 -1.18 1.42
CA TYR A 153 -23.55 -0.50 1.41
C TYR A 153 -24.16 -0.39 2.81
N VAL A 154 -23.86 -1.34 3.71
CA VAL A 154 -24.45 -1.40 5.06
C VAL A 154 -23.80 -0.35 5.96
N ASN A 155 -22.47 -0.31 5.94
CA ASN A 155 -21.72 0.66 6.73
C ASN A 155 -21.68 2.04 6.04
N GLY A 156 -21.84 2.09 4.72
CA GLY A 156 -21.72 3.32 3.95
C GLY A 156 -20.27 3.79 3.87
N VAL A 157 -19.35 2.84 3.78
CA VAL A 157 -17.90 3.07 3.75
C VAL A 157 -17.36 2.58 2.42
N ALA A 158 -16.57 3.42 1.76
CA ALA A 158 -15.82 3.02 0.59
C ALA A 158 -14.37 2.71 0.97
N HIS A 159 -13.78 1.74 0.28
CA HIS A 159 -12.42 1.28 0.48
C HIS A 159 -11.65 1.38 -0.84
N THR A 160 -10.42 1.86 -0.79
CA THR A 160 -9.44 1.69 -1.87
C THR A 160 -8.28 0.90 -1.29
N VAL A 161 -8.01 -0.27 -1.86
CA VAL A 161 -6.89 -1.13 -1.46
C VAL A 161 -5.91 -1.20 -2.61
N SER A 162 -4.69 -0.76 -2.37
CA SER A 162 -3.59 -0.82 -3.33
C SER A 162 -2.42 -1.59 -2.71
N CYS A 163 -2.08 -2.73 -3.30
CA CYS A 163 -0.89 -3.49 -2.92
C CYS A 163 0.19 -3.32 -3.97
N TYR A 164 1.46 -3.36 -3.55
CA TYR A 164 2.64 -3.11 -4.37
C TYR A 164 3.55 -4.35 -4.43
N MET A 165 4.42 -4.45 -5.44
CA MET A 165 5.27 -5.64 -5.68
C MET A 165 6.14 -6.08 -4.48
N ASN A 166 6.44 -5.16 -3.56
CA ASN A 166 7.19 -5.43 -2.33
C ASN A 166 6.31 -5.87 -1.14
N ASN A 167 5.05 -6.25 -1.42
CA ASN A 167 4.03 -6.64 -0.44
C ASN A 167 3.61 -5.52 0.52
N ILE A 168 3.96 -4.26 0.24
CA ILE A 168 3.37 -3.12 0.95
C ILE A 168 1.95 -2.96 0.45
N CYS A 169 1.01 -2.82 1.38
CA CYS A 169 -0.38 -2.54 1.05
C CYS A 169 -0.83 -1.26 1.73
N ILE A 170 -1.57 -0.47 0.97
CA ILE A 170 -2.17 0.79 1.38
C ILE A 170 -3.68 0.58 1.31
N THR A 171 -4.36 0.90 2.40
CA THR A 171 -5.82 0.82 2.51
C THR A 171 -6.33 2.19 2.88
N SER A 172 -7.12 2.81 2.01
CA SER A 172 -7.84 4.04 2.29
C SER A 172 -9.31 3.74 2.51
N GLN A 173 -9.87 4.23 3.61
CA GLN A 173 -11.29 4.15 3.92
C GLN A 173 -11.88 5.55 3.85
N TYR A 174 -13.06 5.68 3.24
CA TYR A 174 -13.75 6.95 3.05
C TYR A 174 -15.16 6.83 3.59
N TYR A 175 -15.59 7.83 4.36
CA TYR A 175 -16.98 7.92 4.79
C TYR A 175 -17.37 9.36 5.13
N ALA A 176 -18.64 9.67 4.93
CA ALA A 176 -19.25 10.88 5.44
C ALA A 176 -19.82 10.60 6.83
N HIS A 177 -19.45 11.40 7.82
CA HIS A 177 -19.84 11.15 9.19
C HIS A 177 -21.36 11.34 9.37
N ARG A 178 -22.04 10.38 10.03
CA ARG A 178 -23.51 10.42 10.20
C ARG A 178 -23.97 11.42 11.26
N THR A 179 -23.31 11.48 12.42
CA THR A 179 -23.69 12.41 13.52
C THR A 179 -23.05 13.80 13.43
N LEU A 180 -21.90 13.92 12.77
CA LEU A 180 -21.24 15.18 12.44
C LEU A 180 -21.37 15.43 10.93
N PRO A 181 -22.54 15.89 10.45
CA PRO A 181 -22.90 15.85 9.03
C PRO A 181 -21.98 16.68 8.14
N ASN A 182 -21.18 17.57 8.72
CA ASN A 182 -20.26 18.45 8.00
C ASN A 182 -18.86 17.81 7.82
N ILE A 183 -18.62 16.59 8.32
CA ILE A 183 -17.28 15.98 8.32
C ILE A 183 -17.19 14.84 7.32
N PHE A 184 -16.24 14.98 6.40
CA PHE A 184 -15.73 13.90 5.56
C PHE A 184 -14.43 13.36 6.16
N ILE A 185 -14.32 12.03 6.24
CA ILE A 185 -13.17 11.35 6.83
C ILE A 185 -12.53 10.45 5.79
N GLN A 186 -11.21 10.54 5.68
CA GLN A 186 -10.37 9.60 4.97
C GLN A 186 -9.32 9.00 5.92
N ASP A 187 -9.42 7.70 6.18
CA ASP A 187 -8.46 6.96 6.99
C ASP A 187 -7.51 6.19 6.07
N ILE A 188 -6.23 6.53 6.09
CA ILE A 188 -5.17 5.89 5.30
C ILE A 188 -4.35 5.00 6.22
N GLU A 189 -4.30 3.72 5.89
CA GLU A 189 -3.46 2.72 6.56
C GLU A 189 -2.39 2.22 5.59
N VAL A 190 -1.13 2.26 6.00
CA VAL A 190 -0.02 1.66 5.27
C VAL A 190 0.58 0.54 6.10
N VAL A 191 0.63 -0.66 5.53
CA VAL A 191 1.27 -1.83 6.13
C VAL A 191 2.57 -2.11 5.38
N ASN A 192 3.69 -1.99 6.09
CA ASN A 192 5.02 -2.25 5.55
C ASN A 192 5.62 -3.55 6.14
N PRO A 193 5.48 -4.70 5.47
CA PRO A 193 6.14 -5.94 5.89
C PRO A 193 7.63 -5.99 5.52
N ALA A 194 8.12 -5.08 4.69
CA ALA A 194 9.49 -5.07 4.23
C ALA A 194 10.48 -4.75 5.35
N SER A 195 11.76 -5.08 5.12
CA SER A 195 12.85 -4.82 6.07
C SER A 195 13.45 -3.41 5.96
N TYR A 196 12.90 -2.54 5.11
CA TYR A 196 13.36 -1.17 4.91
C TYR A 196 12.24 -0.15 5.16
N ASN A 197 12.63 1.12 5.35
CA ASN A 197 11.67 2.22 5.47
C ASN A 197 11.00 2.50 4.13
N ALA A 198 9.67 2.40 4.08
CA ALA A 198 8.91 2.73 2.88
C ALA A 198 8.60 4.22 2.86
N LYS A 199 9.00 4.92 1.80
CA LYS A 199 8.64 6.31 1.56
C LYS A 199 7.35 6.34 0.73
N VAL A 200 6.27 6.83 1.33
CA VAL A 200 4.95 6.91 0.70
C VAL A 200 4.65 8.37 0.39
N TYR A 201 4.16 8.64 -0.82
CA TYR A 201 3.82 9.98 -1.29
C TYR A 201 2.33 10.23 -1.13
N LEU A 202 1.98 11.47 -0.79
CA LEU A 202 0.60 11.93 -0.74
C LEU A 202 0.42 13.10 -1.68
N SER A 203 -0.67 13.06 -2.41
CA SER A 203 -1.06 14.12 -3.33
C SER A 203 -2.55 14.38 -3.24
N ARG A 204 -2.94 15.64 -3.31
CA ARG A 204 -4.33 16.07 -3.47
C ARG A 204 -4.38 16.94 -4.70
N GLU A 205 -5.44 16.81 -5.48
CA GLU A 205 -5.63 17.68 -6.64
C GLU A 205 -5.63 19.14 -6.17
N ALA A 206 -4.85 19.97 -6.84
CA ALA A 206 -4.67 21.36 -6.44
C ALA A 206 -5.99 22.13 -6.63
N PHE A 207 -6.40 22.89 -5.62
CA PHE A 207 -7.55 23.75 -5.77
C PHE A 207 -7.22 24.91 -6.72
N ASN A 208 -7.94 24.99 -7.84
CA ASN A 208 -7.82 26.09 -8.78
C ASN A 208 -8.75 27.22 -8.35
N GLN A 209 -8.21 28.37 -7.93
CA GLN A 209 -9.00 29.53 -7.51
C GLN A 209 -9.92 30.05 -8.61
N ASP A 210 -9.53 29.94 -9.88
CA ASP A 210 -10.36 30.37 -11.02
C ASP A 210 -11.59 29.46 -11.23
N SER A 211 -11.58 28.25 -10.65
CA SER A 211 -12.69 27.30 -10.75
C SER A 211 -13.88 27.63 -9.85
N TRP A 212 -13.69 28.54 -8.88
CA TRP A 212 -14.73 28.96 -7.93
C TRP A 212 -14.67 30.48 -7.76
N ALA A 213 -15.59 31.18 -8.42
CA ALA A 213 -15.60 32.64 -8.43
C ALA A 213 -15.73 33.21 -7.01
N GLN A 214 -14.96 34.28 -6.74
CA GLN A 214 -14.96 35.01 -5.46
C GLN A 214 -14.57 34.16 -4.24
N VAL A 215 -13.75 33.12 -4.46
CA VAL A 215 -13.24 32.29 -3.39
C VAL A 215 -12.10 32.97 -2.63
N GLU A 216 -12.15 32.89 -1.31
CA GLU A 216 -11.09 33.27 -0.40
C GLU A 216 -10.36 32.02 0.08
N VAL A 217 -9.05 31.96 -0.16
CA VAL A 217 -8.19 30.87 0.32
C VAL A 217 -7.32 31.40 1.45
N GLY A 218 -7.33 30.68 2.57
CA GLY A 218 -6.57 30.99 3.77
C GLY A 218 -5.93 29.75 4.37
N SER A 219 -5.27 29.94 5.51
CA SER A 219 -4.79 28.83 6.32
C SER A 219 -4.89 29.16 7.80
N VAL A 220 -5.23 28.17 8.60
CA VAL A 220 -5.38 28.26 10.04
C VAL A 220 -4.42 27.28 10.68
N LYS A 221 -3.64 27.73 11.67
CA LYS A 221 -2.81 26.85 12.48
C LYS A 221 -3.51 26.65 13.81
N LEU A 222 -3.87 25.41 14.12
CA LEU A 222 -4.41 25.08 15.43
C LEU A 222 -3.25 24.86 16.40
N THR A 223 -3.33 25.47 17.57
CA THR A 223 -2.32 25.31 18.61
C THR A 223 -2.73 24.25 19.63
N LYS A 224 -1.78 23.78 20.45
CA LYS A 224 -2.02 22.72 21.43
C LYS A 224 -3.17 23.00 22.42
N SER A 225 -3.51 24.27 22.65
CA SER A 225 -4.67 24.66 23.47
C SER A 225 -6.00 24.29 22.82
N ASP A 226 -6.05 24.19 21.49
CA ASP A 226 -7.27 24.08 20.71
C ASP A 226 -7.59 22.62 20.34
N VAL A 227 -6.56 21.76 20.27
CA VAL A 227 -6.69 20.39 19.76
C VAL A 227 -6.76 19.32 20.87
N GLY A 228 -6.23 19.59 22.08
CA GLY A 228 -6.18 18.64 23.19
C GLY A 228 -5.36 17.37 22.89
N ALA A 229 -4.48 16.95 23.81
CA ALA A 229 -3.67 15.71 23.82
C ALA A 229 -2.82 15.31 22.57
N ARG A 230 -3.10 15.80 21.35
CA ARG A 230 -2.27 15.60 20.15
C ARG A 230 -1.08 16.54 20.20
N ASN A 231 0.11 15.96 20.21
CA ASN A 231 1.36 16.70 20.17
C ASN A 231 1.65 17.18 18.76
N GLY A 232 1.17 18.38 18.40
CA GLY A 232 1.54 19.04 17.15
C GLY A 232 0.72 20.31 16.90
N SER A 233 1.31 21.27 16.18
CA SER A 233 0.55 22.33 15.50
C SER A 233 0.09 21.76 14.16
N GLU A 234 -1.19 21.44 14.03
CA GLU A 234 -1.77 21.01 12.76
C GLU A 234 -2.16 22.26 11.96
N GLU A 235 -1.72 22.32 10.71
CA GLU A 235 -2.10 23.39 9.78
C GLU A 235 -3.28 22.92 8.93
N TYR A 236 -4.23 23.81 8.70
CA TYR A 236 -5.44 23.59 7.92
C TYR A 236 -5.52 24.62 6.81
N ASP A 237 -5.90 24.19 5.62
CA ASP A 237 -6.25 25.08 4.52
C ASP A 237 -7.73 25.40 4.62
N THR A 238 -8.07 26.68 4.47
CA THR A 238 -9.47 27.15 4.50
C THR A 238 -9.84 27.70 3.13
N VAL A 239 -10.98 27.28 2.60
CA VAL A 239 -11.51 27.75 1.33
C VAL A 239 -12.94 28.20 1.57
N ILE A 240 -13.25 29.47 1.33
CA ILE A 240 -14.56 30.06 1.58
C ILE A 240 -15.03 30.72 0.30
N GLY A 241 -16.26 30.46 -0.14
CA GLY A 241 -16.79 31.11 -1.33
C GLY A 241 -18.30 31.02 -1.43
N PRO A 242 -18.91 31.88 -2.26
CA PRO A 242 -20.33 31.79 -2.55
C PRO A 242 -20.60 30.63 -3.51
N VAL A 243 -21.66 29.87 -3.25
CA VAL A 243 -22.17 28.87 -4.17
C VAL A 243 -23.50 29.38 -4.71
N ILE A 244 -23.50 29.69 -6.00
CA ILE A 244 -24.67 30.25 -6.67
C ILE A 244 -25.51 29.12 -7.23
N ASN A 245 -26.77 29.11 -6.83
CA ASN A 245 -27.82 28.29 -7.40
C ASN A 245 -28.78 29.19 -8.20
N GLU A 246 -29.66 28.60 -9.01
CA GLU A 246 -30.58 29.33 -9.89
C GLU A 246 -31.46 30.37 -9.17
N PHE A 247 -31.72 30.18 -7.87
CA PHE A 247 -32.62 31.03 -7.08
C PHE A 247 -32.02 31.52 -5.75
N ASP A 248 -30.90 30.95 -5.30
CA ASP A 248 -30.33 31.21 -3.98
C ASP A 248 -28.81 31.30 -4.08
N GLU A 249 -28.22 32.16 -3.24
CA GLU A 249 -26.78 32.27 -3.04
C GLU A 249 -26.50 32.06 -1.56
N PHE A 250 -25.59 31.14 -1.25
CA PHE A 250 -25.15 30.86 0.11
C PHE A 250 -23.65 30.65 0.13
N TYR A 251 -23.04 30.78 1.31
CA TYR A 251 -21.61 30.60 1.45
C TYR A 251 -21.28 29.20 1.95
N VAL A 252 -20.21 28.65 1.39
CA VAL A 252 -19.64 27.38 1.83
C VAL A 252 -18.22 27.62 2.29
N SER A 253 -17.89 27.10 3.47
CA SER A 253 -16.53 27.04 3.98
C SER A 253 -16.07 25.60 4.04
N ILE A 254 -14.86 25.36 3.54
CA ILE A 254 -14.16 24.10 3.59
C ILE A 254 -12.92 24.29 4.44
N ILE A 255 -12.73 23.43 5.43
CA ILE A 255 -11.54 23.37 6.26
C ILE A 255 -10.94 21.99 6.11
N ALA A 256 -9.75 21.89 5.53
CA ALA A 256 -9.09 20.61 5.30
C ALA A 256 -7.70 20.60 5.91
N MET A 257 -7.31 19.47 6.47
CA MET A 257 -5.94 19.30 6.97
C MET A 257 -4.92 19.51 5.84
N ARG A 258 -3.85 20.25 6.12
CA ARG A 258 -2.70 20.39 5.23
C ARG A 258 -1.89 19.10 5.27
N ILE A 259 -1.80 18.42 4.14
CA ILE A 259 -1.13 17.12 4.04
C ILE A 259 0.39 17.30 3.82
N PRO A 260 1.23 16.43 4.39
CA PRO A 260 2.64 16.35 4.02
C PRO A 260 2.78 15.75 2.62
N THR A 261 3.86 16.07 1.90
CA THR A 261 4.12 15.51 0.56
C THR A 261 4.48 14.02 0.61
N HIS A 262 5.08 13.58 1.71
CA HIS A 262 5.43 12.17 1.94
C HIS A 262 5.62 11.89 3.43
N PHE A 263 5.52 10.62 3.82
CA PHE A 263 5.98 10.15 5.13
C PHE A 263 6.67 8.78 5.02
N TYR A 264 7.39 8.41 6.08
CA TYR A 264 8.12 7.16 6.15
C TYR A 264 7.39 6.14 7.04
N VAL A 265 7.22 4.93 6.54
CA VAL A 265 6.71 3.79 7.30
C VAL A 265 7.86 2.88 7.67
N LYS A 266 8.02 2.65 8.98
CA LYS A 266 9.10 1.82 9.52
C LYS A 266 8.99 0.37 9.03
N PRO A 267 10.10 -0.39 8.97
CA PRO A 267 10.06 -1.79 8.58
C PRO A 267 9.20 -2.60 9.55
N LYS A 268 8.53 -3.63 9.02
CA LYS A 268 7.68 -4.56 9.77
C LYS A 268 6.65 -3.85 10.66
N SER A 269 6.09 -2.74 10.18
CA SER A 269 5.18 -1.91 10.96
C SER A 269 3.97 -1.47 10.15
N LYS A 270 2.98 -0.95 10.87
CA LYS A 270 1.77 -0.33 10.33
C LYS A 270 1.73 1.12 10.80
N THR A 271 1.41 2.03 9.88
CA THR A 271 1.18 3.45 10.17
C THR A 271 -0.19 3.85 9.64
N SER A 272 -0.96 4.59 10.43
CA SER A 272 -2.26 5.14 10.04
C SER A 272 -2.24 6.67 10.08
N LEU A 273 -2.84 7.29 9.07
CA LEU A 273 -3.06 8.73 8.97
C LEU A 273 -4.56 8.97 8.75
N GLN A 274 -5.17 9.77 9.61
CA GLN A 274 -6.56 10.18 9.48
C GLN A 274 -6.61 11.62 8.97
N ILE A 275 -7.37 11.83 7.90
CA ILE A 275 -7.54 13.13 7.25
C ILE A 275 -9.00 13.54 7.42
N LEU A 276 -9.20 14.75 7.94
CA LEU A 276 -10.50 15.33 8.18
C LEU A 276 -10.69 16.52 7.24
N THR A 277 -11.87 16.56 6.61
CA THR A 277 -12.33 17.70 5.82
C THR A 277 -13.70 18.12 6.35
N ALA A 278 -13.80 19.34 6.87
CA ALA A 278 -15.05 19.93 7.29
C ALA A 278 -15.64 20.77 6.16
N ILE A 279 -16.94 20.63 5.92
CA ILE A 279 -17.72 21.31 4.88
C ILE A 279 -18.93 21.92 5.57
N CYS A 280 -18.95 23.25 5.68
CA CYS A 280 -20.00 23.98 6.37
C CYS A 280 -20.70 24.94 5.41
N GLU A 281 -22.02 24.83 5.35
CA GLU A 281 -22.94 25.74 4.67
C GLU A 281 -23.48 26.76 5.67
N SER A 282 -23.57 28.04 5.29
CA SER A 282 -24.10 29.14 6.12
C SER A 282 -25.43 29.66 5.64
#